data_AF-A0A1I7VSL2-F1
#
_entry.id   AF-A0A1I7VSL2-F1
#
_cell.length_a   1.000
_cell.length_b   1.000
_cell.length_c   1.000
_cell.angle_alpha   90.00
_cell.angle_beta   90.00
_cell.angle_gamma   90.00
#
_symmetry.space_group_name_H-M   'P 1'
#
loop_
_entity.id
_entity.type
_entity.pdbx_description
1 polymer ?
#
loop_
_entity_poly.entity_id
_entity_poly.type
_entity_poly.pdbx_seq_one_letter_code
_entity_poly.pdbx_strand_id
1 'polypeptide(L)'
;MSSVSLSFRRLQQRLRRSLCYGSRQMKSLPLPLSELAMDYFDRHCPYDYMSLDFAKPLSRHECVDACTFLIAMVYLDRIRTADKICFESSDPGELYLSALIIASKYLHDVGQREFIYNDEWAALANISLKRVNEMELNVLDAIHWNTSVNQVEFIQILEKVETWVARDSLKKRGFCTYNEIAILLSRTSFISNCIKPLMLSLAAFTFVYSTAVVSLVFLQIVISSMQHNSIKNERYMVTVTSTDE
;
A
#
# COMPACT_ATOMS: atom_id res chain seq x y z
N MET A 1 15.05 -9.14 32.28
CA MET A 1 15.00 -8.66 30.89
C MET A 1 13.98 -7.53 30.82
N SER A 2 14.37 -6.32 30.47
CA SER A 2 13.49 -5.13 30.52
C SER A 2 12.37 -5.23 29.48
N SER A 3 11.17 -4.75 29.85
CA SER A 3 9.97 -4.69 28.99
C SER A 3 10.23 -3.94 27.67
N VAL A 4 11.11 -2.94 27.69
CA VAL A 4 11.54 -2.15 26.52
C VAL A 4 12.27 -3.00 25.48
N SER A 5 13.06 -4.00 25.91
CA SER A 5 13.76 -4.89 24.97
C SER A 5 12.81 -5.86 24.24
N LEU A 6 11.62 -6.08 24.78
CA LEU A 6 10.60 -6.96 24.20
C LEU A 6 9.74 -6.18 23.18
N SER A 7 9.37 -4.93 23.49
CA SER A 7 8.62 -4.09 22.55
C SER A 7 9.45 -3.78 21.30
N PHE A 8 10.74 -3.45 21.46
CA PHE A 8 11.66 -3.23 20.34
C PHE A 8 11.79 -4.47 19.45
N ARG A 9 11.97 -5.65 20.06
CA ARG A 9 12.04 -6.92 19.30
C ARG A 9 10.75 -7.22 18.53
N ARG A 10 9.58 -6.95 19.12
CA ARG A 10 8.30 -7.10 18.42
C ARG A 10 8.18 -6.15 17.25
N LEU A 11 8.60 -4.89 17.41
CA LEU A 11 8.61 -3.90 16.33
C LEU A 11 9.53 -4.36 15.19
N GLN A 12 10.75 -4.77 15.50
CA GLN A 12 11.71 -5.27 14.51
C GLN A 12 11.17 -6.50 13.77
N GLN A 13 10.51 -7.43 14.48
CA GLN A 13 9.85 -8.58 13.86
C GLN A 13 8.70 -8.18 12.93
N ARG A 14 7.89 -7.18 13.31
CA ARG A 14 6.82 -6.63 12.47
C ARG A 14 7.41 -6.02 11.20
N LEU A 15 8.34 -5.08 11.35
CA LEU A 15 9.01 -4.40 10.25
C LEU A 15 9.65 -5.39 9.27
N ARG A 16 10.27 -6.47 9.78
CA ARG A 16 10.91 -7.49 8.94
C ARG A 16 9.90 -8.22 8.05
N ARG A 17 8.73 -8.52 8.62
CA ARG A 17 7.65 -9.24 7.93
C ARG A 17 6.92 -8.34 6.95
N SER A 18 6.65 -7.09 7.32
CA SER A 18 5.83 -6.18 6.53
C SER A 18 6.59 -5.43 5.45
N LEU A 19 7.86 -5.09 5.68
CA LEU A 19 8.70 -4.35 4.73
C LEU A 19 9.57 -5.27 3.84
N CYS A 20 9.21 -6.55 3.73
CA CYS A 20 9.81 -7.52 2.82
C CYS A 20 11.35 -7.68 2.94
N TYR A 21 11.93 -7.51 4.13
CA TYR A 21 13.36 -7.70 4.38
C TYR A 21 13.85 -9.15 4.14
N GLY A 22 12.94 -10.12 4.12
CA GLY A 22 13.27 -11.53 3.89
C GLY A 22 14.29 -12.07 4.91
N SER A 23 15.35 -12.70 4.43
CA SER A 23 16.44 -13.23 5.24
C SER A 23 17.52 -12.19 5.61
N ARG A 24 17.49 -10.99 5.01
CA ARG A 24 18.54 -9.97 5.19
C ARG A 24 18.51 -9.32 6.57
N GLN A 25 19.67 -8.82 7.02
CA GLN A 25 19.76 -7.98 8.22
C GLN A 25 19.07 -6.63 7.92
N MET A 26 18.35 -6.09 8.91
CA MET A 26 17.67 -4.80 8.81
C MET A 26 18.67 -3.66 9.05
N LYS A 27 19.73 -3.64 8.24
CA LYS A 27 20.78 -2.61 8.30
C LYS A 27 20.79 -1.71 7.06
N SER A 28 20.29 -2.23 5.95
CA SER A 28 20.15 -1.48 4.69
C SER A 28 18.69 -1.15 4.42
N LEU A 29 18.44 0.03 3.85
CA LEU A 29 17.10 0.38 3.37
C LEU A 29 16.71 -0.53 2.18
N PRO A 30 15.59 -1.27 2.26
CA PRO A 30 15.14 -2.14 1.19
C PRO A 30 14.62 -1.30 0.02
N LEU A 31 14.83 -1.78 -1.20
CA LEU A 31 14.45 -1.10 -2.45
C LEU A 31 13.00 -0.56 -2.45
N PRO A 32 11.98 -1.30 -1.96
CA PRO A 32 10.61 -0.79 -1.91
C PRO A 32 10.45 0.49 -1.10
N LEU A 33 11.27 0.73 -0.07
CA LEU A 33 11.19 1.97 0.70
C LEU A 33 11.80 3.16 -0.04
N SER A 34 12.86 2.93 -0.81
CA SER A 34 13.40 3.96 -1.71
C SER A 34 12.39 4.32 -2.81
N GLU A 35 11.71 3.33 -3.38
CA GLU A 35 10.63 3.56 -4.36
C GLU A 35 9.42 4.26 -3.73
N LEU A 36 9.11 3.96 -2.48
CA LEU A 36 8.06 4.66 -1.73
C LEU A 36 8.38 6.14 -1.56
N ALA A 37 9.62 6.49 -1.21
CA ALA A 37 10.01 7.89 -1.07
C ALA A 37 9.83 8.63 -2.41
N MET A 38 10.23 8.02 -3.53
CA MET A 38 10.01 8.61 -4.85
C MET A 38 8.53 8.80 -5.16
N ASP A 39 7.69 7.77 -4.95
CA ASP A 39 6.23 7.88 -5.18
C ASP A 39 5.56 8.88 -4.22
N TYR A 40 6.12 9.09 -3.02
CA TYR A 40 5.65 10.14 -2.11
C TYR A 40 5.88 11.54 -2.72
N PHE A 41 7.08 11.81 -3.22
CA PHE A 41 7.37 13.09 -3.87
C PHE A 41 6.64 13.25 -5.20
N ASP A 42 6.54 12.21 -6.03
CA ASP A 42 5.79 12.24 -7.29
C ASP A 42 4.31 12.62 -7.10
N ARG A 43 3.71 12.21 -5.98
CA ARG A 43 2.32 12.56 -5.66
C ARG A 43 2.12 13.94 -5.05
N HIS A 44 3.16 14.50 -4.44
CA HIS A 44 3.04 15.70 -3.61
C HIS A 44 3.81 16.91 -4.16
N CYS A 45 4.81 16.71 -5.02
CA CYS A 45 5.57 17.75 -5.71
C CYS A 45 5.21 17.73 -7.21
N PRO A 46 4.49 18.75 -7.71
CA PRO A 46 4.07 18.79 -9.11
C PRO A 46 5.17 19.20 -10.10
N TYR A 47 6.29 19.76 -9.63
CA TYR A 47 7.28 20.44 -10.48
C TYR A 47 8.68 19.83 -10.48
N ASP A 48 8.97 18.89 -9.58
CA ASP A 48 10.30 18.30 -9.49
C ASP A 48 10.25 16.82 -9.08
N TYR A 49 11.13 16.02 -9.68
CA TYR A 49 11.15 14.56 -9.55
C TYR A 49 12.43 14.10 -8.87
N MET A 50 12.27 13.35 -7.79
CA MET A 50 13.41 12.71 -7.14
C MET A 50 13.97 11.61 -8.05
N SER A 51 15.24 11.74 -8.44
CA SER A 51 15.91 10.70 -9.22
C SER A 51 16.24 9.48 -8.35
N LEU A 52 15.99 8.28 -8.89
CA LEU A 52 16.34 7.02 -8.22
C LEU A 52 17.86 6.91 -7.96
N ASP A 53 18.66 7.59 -8.77
CA ASP A 53 20.11 7.59 -8.65
C ASP A 53 20.60 8.38 -7.43
N PHE A 54 19.79 9.28 -6.89
CA PHE A 54 20.05 9.95 -5.61
C PHE A 54 19.70 9.07 -4.40
N ALA A 55 18.67 8.22 -4.50
CA ALA A 55 18.22 7.34 -3.40
C ALA A 55 19.04 6.03 -3.28
N LYS A 56 19.65 5.56 -4.37
CA LYS A 56 20.44 4.31 -4.41
C LYS A 56 21.72 4.34 -3.54
N PRO A 57 22.55 5.40 -3.53
CA PRO A 57 23.76 5.44 -2.70
C PRO A 57 23.39 5.39 -1.21
N LEU A 58 22.37 6.14 -0.81
CA LEU A 58 21.90 6.26 0.57
C LEU A 58 21.36 4.92 1.12
N SER A 59 20.75 4.10 0.26
CA SER A 59 20.23 2.77 0.63
C SER A 59 21.29 1.67 0.66
N ARG A 60 22.37 1.79 -0.14
CA ARG A 60 23.41 0.76 -0.29
C ARG A 60 24.49 0.78 0.79
N HIS A 61 24.79 1.93 1.38
CA HIS A 61 25.90 2.07 2.32
C HIS A 61 25.60 1.64 3.77
N GLU A 62 24.51 0.90 4.03
CA GLU A 62 24.04 0.55 5.39
C GLU A 62 23.81 1.78 6.31
N CYS A 63 23.71 2.98 5.71
CA CYS A 63 23.62 4.24 6.45
C CYS A 63 22.21 4.53 7.01
N VAL A 64 21.19 3.83 6.52
CA VAL A 64 19.79 4.12 6.83
C VAL A 64 19.04 2.85 7.21
N ASP A 65 18.58 2.79 8.47
CA ASP A 65 17.64 1.77 8.94
C ASP A 65 16.18 2.12 8.57
N ALA A 66 15.30 1.12 8.54
CA ALA A 66 13.86 1.31 8.40
C ALA A 66 13.29 2.28 9.43
N CYS A 67 13.77 2.26 10.68
CA CYS A 67 13.25 3.16 11.71
C CYS A 67 13.58 4.62 11.40
N THR A 68 14.83 4.89 10.97
CA THR A 68 15.27 6.21 10.52
C THR A 68 14.45 6.69 9.33
N PHE A 69 14.21 5.82 8.36
CA PHE A 69 13.36 6.12 7.21
C PHE A 69 11.92 6.48 7.63
N LEU A 70 11.31 5.70 8.51
CA LEU A 70 9.93 5.96 8.97
C LEU A 70 9.83 7.32 9.68
N ILE A 71 10.82 7.68 10.48
CA ILE A 71 10.87 8.99 11.13
C ILE A 71 11.10 10.11 10.10
N ALA A 72 11.97 9.90 9.11
CA ALA A 72 12.13 10.86 8.02
C ALA A 72 10.81 11.11 7.27
N MET A 73 10.02 10.05 7.02
CA MET A 73 8.68 10.18 6.42
C MET A 73 7.71 10.96 7.31
N VAL A 74 7.82 10.86 8.64
CA VAL A 74 7.06 11.71 9.58
C VAL A 74 7.44 13.17 9.38
N TYR A 75 8.74 13.49 9.33
CA TYR A 75 9.20 14.86 9.13
C TYR A 75 8.77 15.44 7.79
N LEU A 76 8.81 14.65 6.71
CA LEU A 76 8.28 15.08 5.41
C LEU A 76 6.78 15.40 5.48
N ASP A 77 5.98 14.58 6.18
CA ASP A 77 4.55 14.84 6.36
C ASP A 77 4.32 16.13 7.18
N ARG A 78 5.17 16.39 8.18
CA ARG A 78 5.13 17.62 8.99
C ARG A 78 5.44 18.86 8.16
N ILE A 79 6.55 18.87 7.42
CA ILE A 79 6.95 20.01 6.56
C ILE A 79 5.82 20.34 5.59
N ARG A 80 5.29 19.30 4.92
CA ARG A 80 4.18 19.44 3.96
C ARG A 80 2.93 20.08 4.59
N THR A 81 2.65 19.82 5.87
CA THR A 81 1.51 20.41 6.59
C THR A 81 1.79 21.78 7.18
N ALA A 82 3.02 22.06 7.60
CA ALA A 82 3.41 23.30 8.26
C ALA A 82 3.69 24.42 7.25
N ASP A 83 4.48 24.11 6.21
CA ASP A 83 4.85 25.07 5.17
C ASP A 83 4.85 24.39 3.79
N LYS A 84 3.68 24.42 3.16
CA LYS A 84 3.47 23.88 1.83
C LYS A 84 4.31 24.61 0.76
N ILE A 85 4.55 25.91 0.93
CA ILE A 85 5.29 26.72 -0.05
C ILE A 85 6.76 26.33 -0.02
N CYS A 86 7.34 26.18 1.17
CA CYS A 86 8.70 25.68 1.34
C CYS A 86 8.84 24.26 0.79
N PHE A 87 7.87 23.38 1.05
CA PHE A 87 7.87 22.00 0.54
C PHE A 87 7.88 21.93 -1.00
N GLU A 88 7.04 22.74 -1.67
CA GLU A 88 6.92 22.71 -3.14
C GLU A 88 8.06 23.45 -3.86
N SER A 89 8.76 24.36 -3.19
CA SER A 89 9.87 25.15 -3.77
C SER A 89 11.25 24.53 -3.54
N SER A 90 11.37 23.59 -2.61
CA SER A 90 12.64 22.92 -2.29
C SER A 90 12.88 21.71 -3.20
N ASP A 91 14.17 21.41 -3.47
CA ASP A 91 14.55 20.20 -4.20
C ASP A 91 14.15 18.93 -3.40
N PRO A 92 13.42 17.98 -4.00
CA PRO A 92 12.98 16.76 -3.32
C PRO A 92 14.12 15.91 -2.75
N GLY A 93 15.27 15.87 -3.45
CA GLY A 93 16.45 15.13 -3.03
C GLY A 93 17.08 15.74 -1.77
N GLU A 94 17.29 17.05 -1.77
CA GLU A 94 17.79 17.79 -0.61
C GLU A 94 16.83 17.71 0.59
N LEU A 95 15.51 17.79 0.35
CA LEU A 95 14.51 17.66 1.41
C LEU A 95 14.52 16.27 2.03
N TYR A 96 14.57 15.23 1.19
CA TYR A 96 14.67 13.84 1.63
C TYR A 96 15.94 13.58 2.43
N LEU A 97 17.09 14.05 1.94
CA LEU A 97 18.38 13.91 2.61
C LEU A 97 18.38 14.63 3.97
N SER A 98 17.88 15.85 4.03
CA SER A 98 17.78 16.62 5.26
C SER A 98 16.90 15.93 6.30
N ALA A 99 15.74 15.41 5.87
CA ALA A 99 14.84 14.65 6.74
C ALA A 99 15.51 13.36 7.28
N LEU A 100 16.31 12.67 6.46
CA LEU A 100 17.09 11.51 6.90
C LEU A 100 18.18 11.88 7.92
N ILE A 101 18.91 12.98 7.71
CA ILE A 101 19.94 13.45 8.64
C ILE A 101 19.33 13.76 10.00
N ILE A 102 18.24 14.53 10.03
CA ILE A 102 17.54 14.91 11.27
C ILE A 102 17.02 13.64 11.96
N ALA A 103 16.43 12.70 11.21
CA ALA A 103 15.95 11.43 11.77
C ALA A 103 17.09 10.57 12.34
N SER A 104 18.25 10.54 11.69
CA SER A 104 19.41 9.79 12.17
C SER A 104 19.95 10.39 13.46
N LYS A 105 20.10 11.72 13.53
CA LYS A 105 20.51 12.43 14.76
C LYS A 105 19.50 12.31 15.89
N TYR A 106 18.21 12.18 15.57
CA TYR A 106 17.17 11.97 16.57
C TYR A 106 17.22 10.56 17.20
N LEU A 107 17.58 9.55 16.42
CA LEU A 107 17.56 8.15 16.86
C LEU A 107 18.89 7.64 17.42
N HIS A 108 20.00 8.09 16.84
CA HIS A 108 21.32 7.55 17.13
C HIS A 108 22.14 8.55 17.96
N ASP A 109 22.64 8.08 19.09
CA ASP A 109 23.51 8.86 19.95
C ASP A 109 24.93 8.93 19.36
N VAL A 110 25.64 10.03 19.64
CA VAL A 110 27.03 10.21 19.25
C VAL A 110 27.90 9.08 19.81
N GLY A 111 28.68 8.44 18.93
CA GLY A 111 29.58 7.33 19.28
C GLY A 111 28.98 5.93 19.07
N GLN A 112 27.71 5.82 18.67
CA GLN A 112 27.15 4.57 18.14
C GLN A 112 27.67 4.31 16.72
N ARG A 113 27.67 3.05 16.27
CA ARG A 113 28.18 2.68 14.95
C ARG A 113 27.31 3.22 13.81
N GLU A 114 26.05 3.45 14.13
CA GLU A 114 24.99 3.92 13.24
C GLU A 114 24.96 5.45 13.11
N PHE A 115 25.71 6.18 13.95
CA PHE A 115 25.80 7.63 13.88
C PHE A 115 26.73 8.07 12.73
N ILE A 116 26.24 8.98 11.89
CA ILE A 116 26.94 9.45 10.69
C ILE A 116 27.05 10.97 10.76
N TYR A 117 28.26 11.48 10.59
CA TYR A 117 28.55 12.91 10.60
C TYR A 117 28.10 13.60 9.30
N ASN A 118 27.86 14.91 9.35
CA ASN A 118 27.34 15.67 8.20
C ASN A 118 28.30 15.68 7.00
N ASP A 119 29.62 15.55 7.22
CA ASP A 119 30.63 15.44 6.17
C ASP A 119 30.57 14.10 5.44
N GLU A 120 30.26 13.01 6.13
CA GLU A 120 29.99 11.71 5.51
C GLU A 120 28.70 11.74 4.69
N TRP A 121 27.63 12.36 5.20
CA TRP A 121 26.40 12.58 4.43
C TRP A 121 26.64 13.43 3.17
N ALA A 122 27.44 14.49 3.30
CA ALA A 122 27.85 15.34 2.19
C ALA A 122 28.62 14.55 1.12
N ALA A 123 29.54 13.67 1.53
CA ALA A 123 30.28 12.81 0.63
C ALA A 123 29.39 11.78 -0.09
N LEU A 124 28.43 11.18 0.63
CA LEU A 124 27.48 10.21 0.05
C LEU A 124 26.53 10.82 -0.97
N ALA A 125 26.08 12.05 -0.72
CA ALA A 125 25.16 12.77 -1.60
C ALA A 125 25.89 13.58 -2.70
N ASN A 126 27.22 13.65 -2.66
CA ASN A 126 28.04 14.52 -3.52
C ASN A 126 27.63 16.01 -3.43
N ILE A 127 27.33 16.48 -2.21
CA ILE A 127 26.91 17.85 -1.90
C ILE A 127 27.96 18.48 -0.96
N SER A 128 28.11 19.80 -0.96
CA SER A 128 29.03 20.46 -0.03
C SER A 128 28.52 20.39 1.42
N LEU A 129 29.43 20.23 2.39
CA LEU A 129 29.10 20.25 3.83
C LEU A 129 28.32 21.51 4.23
N LYS A 130 28.68 22.67 3.66
CA LYS A 130 27.98 23.93 3.92
C LYS A 130 26.51 23.84 3.50
N ARG A 131 26.25 23.32 2.29
CA ARG A 131 24.89 23.13 1.79
C ARG A 131 24.11 22.12 2.65
N VAL A 132 24.74 21.04 3.08
CA VAL A 132 24.14 20.04 3.98
C VAL A 132 23.69 20.66 5.31
N ASN A 133 24.51 21.54 5.89
CA ASN A 133 24.15 22.24 7.13
C ASN A 133 23.03 23.26 6.91
N GLU A 134 23.05 23.99 5.79
CA GLU A 134 21.99 24.94 5.44
C GLU A 134 20.63 24.24 5.25
N MET A 135 20.58 23.15 4.49
CA MET A 135 19.34 22.40 4.24
C MET A 135 18.80 21.75 5.53
N GLU A 136 19.68 21.25 6.41
CA GLU A 136 19.28 20.72 7.71
C GLU A 136 18.61 21.79 8.57
N LEU A 137 19.22 22.97 8.69
CA LEU A 137 18.66 24.09 9.45
C LEU A 137 17.34 24.58 8.85
N ASN A 138 17.25 24.71 7.53
CA ASN A 138 16.03 25.13 6.85
C ASN A 138 14.86 24.17 7.15
N VAL A 139 15.11 22.86 7.14
CA VAL A 139 14.08 21.87 7.48
C VAL A 139 13.70 21.93 8.96
N LEU A 140 14.67 22.09 9.85
CA LEU A 140 14.40 22.26 11.29
C LEU A 140 13.55 23.50 11.57
N ASP A 141 13.83 24.61 10.91
CA ASP A 141 13.04 25.83 11.01
C ASP A 141 11.62 25.63 10.43
N ALA A 142 11.50 24.93 9.31
CA ALA A 142 10.21 24.62 8.68
C ALA A 142 9.30 23.73 9.55
N ILE A 143 9.87 22.83 10.36
CA ILE A 143 9.10 22.03 11.33
C ILE A 143 9.02 22.70 12.72
N HIS A 144 9.45 23.96 12.85
CA HIS A 144 9.51 24.71 14.10
C HIS A 144 10.23 23.97 15.23
N TRP A 145 11.33 23.29 14.90
CA TRP A 145 12.14 22.52 15.84
C TRP A 145 11.37 21.40 16.56
N ASN A 146 10.18 21.04 16.06
CA ASN A 146 9.41 19.92 16.58
C ASN A 146 9.99 18.60 16.04
N THR A 147 11.02 18.08 16.72
CA THR A 147 11.70 16.83 16.35
C THR A 147 11.14 15.60 17.06
N SER A 148 10.39 15.78 18.15
CA SER A 148 9.84 14.67 18.92
C SER A 148 8.76 13.94 18.14
N VAL A 149 8.88 12.61 17.99
CA VAL A 149 7.90 11.79 17.27
C VAL A 149 7.07 10.99 18.25
N ASN A 150 5.75 11.14 18.18
CA ASN A 150 4.84 10.40 19.05
C ASN A 150 4.64 8.97 18.54
N GLN A 151 4.38 8.02 19.44
CA GLN A 151 4.14 6.62 19.06
C GLN A 151 2.96 6.47 18.10
N VAL A 152 1.90 7.26 18.28
CA VAL A 152 0.70 7.23 17.41
C VAL A 152 1.07 7.64 15.98
N GLU A 153 1.84 8.70 15.83
CA GLU A 153 2.28 9.22 14.53
C GLU A 153 3.22 8.25 13.83
N PHE A 154 4.16 7.66 14.58
CA PHE A 154 5.03 6.61 14.07
C PHE A 154 4.21 5.40 13.56
N ILE A 155 3.22 4.94 14.33
CA ILE A 155 2.36 3.82 13.92
C ILE A 155 1.55 4.18 12.67
N GLN A 156 1.00 5.39 12.59
CA GLN A 156 0.25 5.85 11.42
C GLN A 156 1.10 5.85 10.15
N ILE A 157 2.33 6.37 10.21
CA ILE A 157 3.25 6.35 9.07
C ILE A 157 3.66 4.91 8.74
N LEU A 158 3.98 4.09 9.75
CA LEU A 158 4.29 2.68 9.55
C LEU A 158 3.15 1.97 8.80
N GLU A 159 1.90 2.13 9.22
CA GLU A 159 0.76 1.52 8.54
C GLU A 159 0.55 2.02 7.11
N LYS A 160 0.78 3.32 6.85
CA LYS A 160 0.76 3.87 5.48
C LYS A 160 1.84 3.20 4.61
N VAL A 161 3.05 3.09 5.14
CA VAL A 161 4.20 2.47 4.46
C VAL A 161 3.95 0.98 4.22
N GLU A 162 3.49 0.23 5.21
CA GLU A 162 3.14 -1.20 5.08
C GLU A 162 2.05 -1.42 4.02
N THR A 163 1.02 -0.56 4.01
CA THR A 163 -0.04 -0.63 3.00
C THR A 163 0.51 -0.37 1.59
N TRP A 164 1.41 0.59 1.46
CA TRP A 164 2.04 0.92 0.19
C TRP A 164 2.91 -0.23 -0.32
N VAL A 165 3.79 -0.77 0.53
CA VAL A 165 4.70 -1.87 0.18
C VAL A 165 3.91 -3.12 -0.21
N ALA A 166 2.82 -3.42 0.51
CA ALA A 166 1.95 -4.55 0.16
C ALA A 166 1.29 -4.36 -1.22
N ARG A 167 0.84 -3.14 -1.56
CA ARG A 167 0.25 -2.83 -2.86
C ARG A 167 1.27 -2.87 -3.99
N ASP A 168 2.46 -2.33 -3.78
CA ASP A 168 3.54 -2.34 -4.77
C ASP A 168 4.02 -3.77 -5.04
N SER A 169 4.23 -4.55 -3.97
CA SER A 169 4.59 -5.97 -4.06
C SER A 169 3.54 -6.77 -4.83
N LEU A 170 2.25 -6.53 -4.58
CA LEU A 170 1.16 -7.15 -5.34
C LEU A 170 1.20 -6.78 -6.82
N LYS A 171 1.39 -5.50 -7.15
CA LYS A 171 1.46 -5.04 -8.54
C LYS A 171 2.63 -5.67 -9.31
N LYS A 172 3.81 -5.74 -8.69
CA LYS A 172 5.02 -6.30 -9.30
C LYS A 172 4.98 -7.82 -9.43
N ARG A 173 4.45 -8.51 -8.41
CA ARG A 173 4.51 -9.97 -8.31
C ARG A 173 3.26 -10.67 -8.84
N GLY A 174 2.11 -9.99 -8.87
CA GLY A 174 0.84 -10.53 -9.32
C GLY A 174 0.11 -11.44 -8.31
N PHE A 175 0.70 -11.72 -7.15
CA PHE A 175 0.06 -12.48 -6.07
C PHE A 175 0.36 -11.87 -4.69
N CYS A 176 -0.51 -12.09 -3.70
CA CYS A 176 -0.32 -11.61 -2.32
C CYS A 176 0.23 -12.71 -1.39
N THR A 177 1.12 -12.36 -0.45
CA THR A 177 1.44 -13.22 0.70
C THR A 177 0.40 -13.07 1.81
N TYR A 178 0.36 -14.03 2.74
CA TYR A 178 -0.54 -13.97 3.90
C TYR A 178 -0.41 -12.66 4.70
N ASN A 179 0.82 -12.18 4.91
CA ASN A 179 1.06 -10.94 5.66
C ASN A 179 0.55 -9.72 4.90
N GLU A 180 0.77 -9.66 3.58
CA GLU A 180 0.25 -8.58 2.73
C GLU A 180 -1.29 -8.57 2.71
N ILE A 181 -1.93 -9.74 2.61
CA ILE A 181 -3.40 -9.85 2.71
C ILE A 181 -3.87 -9.37 4.07
N ALA A 182 -3.24 -9.79 5.16
CA ALA A 182 -3.63 -9.37 6.50
C ALA A 182 -3.58 -7.84 6.67
N ILE A 183 -2.52 -7.19 6.18
CA ILE A 183 -2.33 -5.73 6.22
C ILE A 183 -3.36 -5.01 5.33
N LEU A 184 -3.65 -5.53 4.14
CA LEU A 184 -4.63 -4.92 3.23
C LEU A 184 -6.07 -5.12 3.72
N LEU A 185 -6.36 -6.29 4.30
CA LEU A 185 -7.69 -6.68 4.78
C LEU A 185 -8.07 -5.97 6.07
N SER A 186 -7.10 -5.72 6.97
CA SER A 186 -7.34 -4.93 8.18
C SER A 186 -7.78 -3.49 7.87
N ARG A 187 -7.63 -3.05 6.62
CA ARG A 187 -8.12 -1.76 6.13
C ARG A 187 -9.45 -1.95 5.40
N THR A 188 -10.52 -1.58 6.09
CA THR A 188 -11.95 -1.74 5.73
C THR A 188 -12.35 -1.32 4.31
N SER A 189 -11.55 -0.52 3.60
CA SER A 189 -11.79 -0.11 2.21
C SER A 189 -11.43 -1.18 1.17
N PHE A 190 -10.46 -2.07 1.44
CA PHE A 190 -10.11 -3.15 0.51
C PHE A 190 -11.23 -4.19 0.45
N ILE A 191 -11.78 -4.56 1.61
CA ILE A 191 -12.95 -5.42 1.74
C ILE A 191 -14.12 -4.84 0.96
N SER A 192 -14.46 -3.57 1.17
CA SER A 192 -15.57 -2.91 0.47
C SER A 192 -15.38 -2.95 -1.05
N ASN A 193 -14.17 -2.70 -1.53
CA ASN A 193 -13.88 -2.66 -2.96
C ASN A 193 -13.82 -4.05 -3.60
N CYS A 194 -13.49 -5.11 -2.86
CA CYS A 194 -13.43 -6.49 -3.38
C CYS A 194 -14.74 -7.27 -3.18
N ILE A 195 -15.42 -7.09 -2.04
CA ILE A 195 -16.69 -7.77 -1.76
C ILE A 195 -17.81 -7.23 -2.64
N LYS A 196 -17.89 -5.91 -2.89
CA LYS A 196 -18.93 -5.33 -3.75
C LYS A 196 -18.98 -5.95 -5.15
N PRO A 197 -17.89 -6.02 -5.94
CA PRO A 197 -17.93 -6.63 -7.26
C PRO A 197 -18.16 -8.14 -7.20
N LEU A 198 -17.67 -8.83 -6.17
CA LEU A 198 -17.88 -10.27 -6.00
C LEU A 198 -19.34 -10.60 -5.63
N MET A 199 -19.97 -9.78 -4.79
CA MET A 199 -21.40 -9.90 -4.48
C MET A 199 -22.27 -9.58 -5.69
N LEU A 200 -21.89 -8.58 -6.50
CA LEU A 200 -22.60 -8.24 -7.73
C LEU A 200 -22.49 -9.38 -8.76
N SER A 201 -21.31 -9.97 -8.93
CA SER A 201 -21.13 -11.10 -9.84
C SER A 201 -21.90 -12.34 -9.37
N LEU A 202 -21.87 -12.64 -8.06
CA LEU A 202 -22.65 -13.74 -7.49
C LEU A 202 -24.16 -13.51 -7.68
N ALA A 203 -24.65 -12.29 -7.44
CA ALA A 203 -26.04 -11.93 -7.68
C ALA A 203 -26.43 -12.12 -9.15
N ALA A 204 -25.58 -11.68 -10.08
CA ALA A 204 -25.79 -11.90 -11.52
C ALA A 204 -25.86 -13.39 -11.88
N PHE A 205 -24.96 -14.22 -11.34
CA PHE A 205 -25.00 -15.67 -11.55
C PHE A 205 -26.28 -16.30 -11.00
N THR A 206 -26.74 -15.90 -9.81
CA THR A 206 -28.00 -16.42 -9.23
C THR A 206 -29.22 -16.02 -10.07
N PHE A 207 -29.22 -14.83 -10.65
CA PHE A 207 -30.29 -14.37 -11.53
C PHE A 207 -30.31 -15.12 -12.88
N VAL A 208 -29.13 -15.34 -13.49
CA VAL A 208 -29.03 -16.14 -14.71
C VAL A 208 -29.45 -17.60 -14.44
N TYR A 209 -29.07 -18.15 -13.29
CA TYR A 209 -29.47 -19.49 -12.91
C TYR A 209 -30.98 -19.61 -12.68
N SER A 210 -31.59 -18.68 -11.94
CA SER A 210 -33.03 -18.72 -11.67
C SER A 210 -33.87 -18.56 -12.94
N THR A 211 -33.46 -17.66 -13.84
CA THR A 211 -34.12 -17.48 -15.15
C THR A 211 -34.01 -18.73 -16.01
N ALA A 212 -32.85 -19.39 -16.07
CA ALA A 212 -32.68 -20.64 -16.80
C ALA A 212 -33.58 -21.76 -16.28
N VAL A 213 -33.70 -21.91 -14.95
CA VAL A 213 -34.59 -22.92 -14.33
C VAL A 213 -36.06 -22.63 -14.66
N VAL A 214 -36.49 -21.36 -14.57
CA VAL A 214 -37.87 -20.98 -14.92
C VAL A 214 -38.17 -21.23 -16.40
N SER A 215 -37.23 -20.93 -17.30
CA SER A 215 -37.39 -21.20 -18.73
C SER A 215 -37.54 -22.69 -19.04
N LEU A 216 -36.79 -23.57 -18.35
CA LEU A 216 -36.93 -25.01 -18.51
C LEU A 216 -38.31 -25.51 -18.05
N VAL A 217 -38.76 -25.08 -16.87
CA VAL A 217 -40.10 -25.43 -16.33
C VAL A 217 -41.20 -24.92 -17.25
N PHE A 218 -41.09 -23.69 -17.74
CA PHE A 218 -42.06 -23.11 -18.67
C PHE A 218 -42.12 -23.92 -19.97
N LEU A 219 -40.98 -24.32 -20.53
CA LEU A 219 -40.93 -25.17 -21.73
C LEU A 219 -41.62 -26.52 -21.50
N GLN A 220 -41.43 -27.14 -20.33
CA GLN A 220 -42.10 -28.40 -19.97
C GLN A 220 -43.62 -28.25 -19.84
N ILE A 221 -44.11 -27.12 -19.32
CA ILE A 221 -45.54 -26.82 -19.27
C ILE A 221 -46.12 -26.62 -20.68
N VAL A 222 -45.42 -25.89 -21.55
CA VAL A 222 -45.87 -25.68 -22.94
C VAL A 222 -45.94 -27.00 -23.70
N ILE A 223 -44.92 -27.85 -23.60
CA ILE A 223 -44.90 -29.17 -24.25
C ILE A 223 -46.06 -30.05 -23.76
N SER A 224 -46.31 -30.10 -22.45
CA SER A 224 -47.42 -30.90 -21.90
C SER A 224 -48.79 -30.38 -22.35
N SER A 225 -48.96 -29.06 -22.45
CA SER A 225 -50.19 -28.44 -22.97
C SER A 225 -50.43 -28.77 -24.44
N MET A 226 -49.36 -28.78 -25.27
CA MET A 226 -49.44 -29.13 -26.68
C MET A 226 -49.77 -30.61 -26.87
N GLN A 227 -49.15 -31.51 -26.10
CA GLN A 227 -49.49 -32.94 -26.10
C GLN A 227 -50.93 -33.19 -25.67
N HIS A 228 -51.39 -32.53 -24.61
CA HIS A 228 -52.78 -32.66 -24.14
C HIS A 228 -53.79 -32.16 -25.20
N ASN A 229 -53.50 -31.04 -25.86
CA ASN A 229 -54.33 -30.53 -26.94
C ASN A 229 -54.31 -31.45 -28.17
N SER A 230 -53.17 -32.04 -28.53
CA SER A 230 -53.06 -33.01 -29.63
C SER A 230 -53.91 -34.26 -29.37
N ILE A 231 -53.83 -34.83 -28.16
CA ILE A 231 -54.62 -36.01 -27.75
C ILE A 231 -56.13 -35.68 -27.71
N LYS A 232 -56.50 -34.46 -27.32
CA LYS A 232 -57.89 -34.02 -27.33
C LYS A 232 -58.41 -33.88 -28.76
N ASN A 233 -57.60 -33.35 -29.68
CA ASN A 233 -57.96 -33.19 -31.09
C ASN A 233 -58.11 -34.53 -31.82
N GLU A 234 -57.21 -35.50 -31.56
CA GLU A 234 -57.34 -36.87 -32.07
C GLU A 234 -58.63 -37.55 -31.57
N ARG A 235 -58.97 -37.39 -30.28
CA ARG A 235 -60.22 -37.93 -29.75
C ARG A 235 -61.45 -37.32 -30.42
N TYR A 236 -61.48 -36.01 -30.67
CA TYR A 236 -62.61 -35.40 -31.40
C TYR A 236 -62.74 -35.92 -32.83
N MET A 237 -61.63 -36.14 -33.55
CA MET A 237 -61.71 -36.76 -34.88
C MET A 237 -62.26 -38.19 -34.82
N VAL A 238 -61.85 -39.00 -33.83
CA VAL A 238 -62.37 -40.36 -33.65
C VAL A 238 -63.87 -40.36 -33.32
N THR A 239 -64.35 -39.42 -32.49
CA THR A 239 -65.79 -39.32 -32.19
C THR A 239 -66.61 -38.88 -33.40
N VAL A 240 -66.09 -37.95 -34.22
CA VAL A 240 -66.76 -37.50 -35.45
C VAL A 240 -66.82 -38.62 -36.49
N THR A 241 -65.78 -39.44 -36.62
CA THR A 241 -65.82 -40.60 -37.52
C THR A 241 -66.74 -41.72 -37.04
N SER A 242 -67.03 -41.80 -35.74
CA SER A 242 -67.97 -42.80 -35.18
C SER A 242 -69.44 -42.39 -35.23
N THR A 243 -69.75 -41.16 -35.66
CA THR A 243 -71.12 -40.66 -35.82
C THR A 243 -71.61 -40.68 -37.28
N ASP A 244 -70.75 -41.07 -38.23
CA ASP A 244 -71.04 -41.15 -39.67
C ASP A 244 -71.16 -42.61 -40.20
N GLU A 245 -71.26 -43.62 -39.32
CA GLU A 245 -71.70 -44.99 -39.63
C GLU A 245 -73.10 -45.26 -39.07
#